data_AF-A0A7C9MNJ6-F1
#
_entry.id   AF-A0A7C9MNJ6-F1
#
_cell.length_a   1.000
_cell.length_b   1.000
_cell.length_c   1.000
_cell.angle_alpha   90.00
_cell.angle_beta   90.00
_cell.angle_gamma   90.00
#
_symmetry.space_group_name_H-M   'P 1'
#
loop_
_entity.id
_entity.type
_entity.pdbx_description
1 polymer ?
#
loop_
_entity_poly.entity_id
_entity_poly.type
_entity_poly.pdbx_seq_one_letter_code
_entity_poly.pdbx_strand_id
1 'polypeptide(L)'
;MNLLTQSVKFATYAISFLFIMIVWYNHHDLFNGSGKITTIVYWDNVLWLLFLSFFPYVTAFVGEFPDKRLAEWLYVGVQLLWSLSYTKMARDLRRVNPADSDHIRFVGKLNGYSAAALYGGLFVAVVLVYFVPISGLLVTILLAVFNVIRAWQDAQRQEHHSVAKQEEKHETRE
;
A
#
# COMPACT_ATOMS: atom_id res chain seq x y z
N MET A 1 -11.88 -30.88 -16.75
CA MET A 1 -11.38 -29.83 -15.84
C MET A 1 -10.06 -30.32 -15.26
N ASN A 2 -8.93 -29.66 -15.53
CA ASN A 2 -7.60 -30.20 -15.23
C ASN A 2 -7.16 -29.85 -13.79
N LEU A 3 -6.68 -30.82 -12.99
CA LEU A 3 -6.27 -30.60 -11.58
C LEU A 3 -5.15 -29.55 -11.47
N LEU A 4 -4.23 -29.53 -12.42
CA LEU A 4 -3.16 -28.53 -12.53
C LEU A 4 -3.70 -27.11 -12.73
N THR A 5 -4.81 -26.95 -13.47
CA THR A 5 -5.44 -25.64 -13.66
C THR A 5 -6.12 -25.17 -12.37
N GLN A 6 -6.65 -26.09 -11.56
CA GLN A 6 -7.28 -25.74 -10.27
C GLN A 6 -6.22 -25.36 -9.22
N SER A 7 -5.09 -26.06 -9.17
CA SER A 7 -3.99 -25.68 -8.26
C SER A 7 -3.41 -24.31 -8.60
N VAL A 8 -3.24 -23.98 -9.88
CA VAL A 8 -2.81 -22.63 -10.32
C VAL A 8 -3.82 -21.57 -9.91
N LYS A 9 -5.13 -21.78 -10.12
CA LYS A 9 -6.17 -20.83 -9.70
C LYS A 9 -6.17 -20.61 -8.19
N PHE A 10 -6.02 -21.66 -7.40
CA PHE A 10 -5.95 -21.56 -5.94
C PHE A 10 -4.70 -20.81 -5.48
N ALA A 11 -3.54 -21.04 -6.10
CA ALA A 11 -2.31 -20.31 -5.79
C ALA A 11 -2.45 -18.80 -6.11
N THR A 12 -3.03 -18.45 -7.27
CA THR A 12 -3.30 -17.04 -7.62
C THR A 12 -4.26 -16.38 -6.63
N TYR A 13 -5.29 -17.09 -6.18
CA TYR A 13 -6.19 -16.63 -5.13
C TYR A 13 -5.43 -16.38 -3.81
N ALA A 14 -4.61 -17.33 -3.36
CA ALA A 14 -3.85 -17.21 -2.12
C ALA A 14 -2.89 -16.01 -2.15
N ILE A 15 -2.19 -15.79 -3.27
CA ILE A 15 -1.32 -14.61 -3.47
C ILE A 15 -2.13 -13.31 -3.40
N SER A 16 -3.31 -13.28 -4.03
CA SER A 16 -4.19 -12.10 -4.01
C SER A 16 -4.70 -11.81 -2.60
N PHE A 17 -5.05 -12.85 -1.84
CA PHE A 17 -5.46 -12.73 -0.44
C PHE A 17 -4.32 -12.20 0.45
N LEU A 18 -3.11 -12.73 0.30
CA LEU A 18 -1.93 -12.24 1.02
C LEU A 18 -1.65 -10.77 0.72
N PHE A 19 -1.81 -10.35 -0.54
CA PHE A 19 -1.67 -8.96 -0.93
C PHE A 19 -2.68 -8.07 -0.20
N ILE A 20 -3.97 -8.44 -0.20
CA ILE A 20 -5.01 -7.70 0.52
C ILE A 20 -4.71 -7.65 2.03
N MET A 21 -4.29 -8.77 2.62
CA MET A 21 -3.97 -8.87 4.04
C MET A 21 -2.86 -7.89 4.44
N ILE A 22 -1.81 -7.76 3.64
CA ILE A 22 -0.72 -6.81 3.93
C ILE A 22 -1.17 -5.36 3.77
N VAL A 23 -1.93 -5.07 2.70
CA VAL A 23 -2.53 -3.74 2.52
C VAL A 23 -3.40 -3.35 3.71
N TRP A 24 -4.20 -4.30 4.21
CA TRP A 24 -5.05 -4.08 5.38
C TRP A 24 -4.25 -3.95 6.67
N TYR A 25 -3.18 -4.72 6.85
CA TYR A 25 -2.28 -4.56 7.98
C TYR A 25 -1.69 -3.13 8.03
N ASN A 26 -1.21 -2.62 6.89
CA ASN A 26 -0.68 -1.25 6.81
C ASN A 26 -1.75 -0.19 7.06
N HIS A 27 -2.98 -0.45 6.61
CA HIS A 27 -4.12 0.40 6.92
C HIS A 27 -4.40 0.41 8.43
N HIS A 28 -4.49 -0.75 9.06
CA HIS A 28 -4.74 -0.85 10.50
C HIS A 28 -3.62 -0.21 11.32
N ASP A 29 -2.36 -0.45 10.96
CA ASP A 29 -1.21 0.13 11.65
C ASP A 29 -1.19 1.67 11.56
N LEU A 30 -1.62 2.25 10.43
CA LEU A 30 -1.78 3.70 10.32
C LEU A 30 -2.75 4.27 11.36
N PHE A 31 -3.83 3.55 11.66
CA PHE A 31 -4.82 3.95 12.67
C PHE A 31 -4.44 3.51 14.08
N ASN A 32 -3.46 2.61 14.23
CA ASN A 32 -2.99 2.13 15.51
C ASN A 32 -2.35 3.28 16.30
N GLY A 33 -2.76 3.43 17.56
CA GLY A 33 -2.33 4.56 18.39
C GLY A 33 -2.97 5.91 18.05
N SER A 34 -3.96 5.97 17.14
CA SER A 34 -4.75 7.19 16.95
C SER A 34 -5.78 7.37 18.07
N GLY A 35 -5.69 8.46 18.83
CA GLY A 35 -6.64 8.78 19.90
C GLY A 35 -7.96 9.36 19.42
N LYS A 36 -8.01 9.91 18.20
CA LYS A 36 -9.18 10.57 17.62
C LYS A 36 -9.28 10.37 16.11
N ILE A 37 -10.47 9.98 15.66
CA ILE A 37 -10.85 9.88 14.24
C ILE A 37 -11.97 10.89 13.99
N THR A 38 -11.76 11.82 13.03
CA THR A 38 -12.76 12.82 12.64
C THR A 38 -13.50 12.39 11.38
N THR A 39 -14.61 13.07 11.07
CA THR A 39 -15.38 12.88 9.83
C THR A 39 -14.53 13.07 8.57
N ILE A 40 -13.52 13.95 8.60
CA ILE A 40 -12.60 14.16 7.47
C ILE A 40 -11.79 12.89 7.19
N VAL A 41 -11.21 12.30 8.24
CA VAL A 41 -10.43 11.05 8.12
C VAL A 41 -11.31 9.90 7.65
N TYR A 42 -12.57 9.84 8.11
CA TYR A 42 -13.54 8.88 7.61
C TYR A 42 -13.77 9.00 6.11
N TRP A 43 -13.98 10.21 5.59
CA TRP A 43 -14.15 10.42 4.14
C TRP A 43 -12.89 10.11 3.34
N ASP A 44 -11.71 10.35 3.92
CA ASP A 44 -10.44 9.94 3.30
C ASP A 44 -10.32 8.42 3.19
N ASN A 45 -10.76 7.69 4.21
CA ASN A 45 -10.86 6.23 4.16
C ASN A 45 -11.86 5.79 3.07
N VAL A 46 -13.03 6.40 2.98
CA VAL A 46 -14.02 6.09 1.92
C VAL A 46 -13.42 6.33 0.53
N LEU A 47 -12.70 7.44 0.33
CA LEU A 47 -12.03 7.75 -0.93
C LEU A 47 -10.91 6.73 -1.26
N TRP A 48 -10.17 6.28 -0.24
CA TRP A 48 -9.17 5.23 -0.40
C TRP A 48 -9.80 3.89 -0.79
N LEU A 49 -10.89 3.49 -0.12
CA LEU A 49 -11.66 2.28 -0.44
C LEU A 49 -12.28 2.35 -1.84
N LEU A 50 -12.74 3.52 -2.28
CA LEU A 50 -13.25 3.74 -3.63
C LEU A 50 -12.19 3.34 -4.67
N PHE A 51 -10.98 3.90 -4.58
CA PHE A 51 -9.92 3.55 -5.54
C PHE A 51 -9.45 2.11 -5.41
N LEU A 52 -9.43 1.55 -4.19
CA LEU A 52 -9.16 0.12 -3.99
C LEU A 52 -10.19 -0.76 -4.71
N SER A 53 -11.46 -0.37 -4.69
CA SER A 53 -12.54 -1.10 -5.38
C SER A 53 -12.49 -1.02 -6.91
N PHE A 54 -11.72 -0.09 -7.49
CA PHE A 54 -11.52 0.01 -8.94
C PHE A 54 -10.49 -0.99 -9.49
N PHE A 55 -9.61 -1.55 -8.65
CA PHE A 55 -8.56 -2.47 -9.10
C PHE A 55 -9.08 -3.68 -9.90
N PRO A 56 -10.15 -4.37 -9.51
CA PRO A 56 -10.73 -5.45 -10.32
C PRO A 56 -11.12 -5.00 -11.72
N TYR A 57 -11.72 -3.81 -11.83
CA TYR A 57 -12.15 -3.24 -13.12
C TYR A 57 -10.95 -2.91 -14.01
N VAL A 58 -9.97 -2.15 -13.51
CA VAL A 58 -8.80 -1.79 -14.34
C VAL A 58 -7.90 -2.98 -14.64
N THR A 59 -7.83 -3.98 -13.75
CA THR A 59 -7.10 -5.23 -14.01
C THR A 59 -7.74 -6.05 -15.12
N ALA A 60 -9.08 -6.19 -15.11
CA ALA A 60 -9.80 -6.84 -16.19
C ALA A 60 -9.63 -6.07 -17.51
N PHE A 61 -9.70 -4.74 -17.47
CA PHE A 61 -9.55 -3.90 -18.65
C PHE A 61 -8.15 -4.02 -19.30
N VAL A 62 -7.09 -4.11 -18.50
CA VAL A 62 -5.73 -4.43 -19.02
C VAL A 62 -5.67 -5.84 -19.62
N GLY A 63 -6.33 -6.82 -18.99
CA GLY A 63 -6.40 -8.18 -19.52
C GLY A 63 -7.14 -8.31 -20.86
N GLU A 64 -8.17 -7.49 -21.07
CA GLU A 64 -8.92 -7.41 -22.33
C GLU A 64 -8.16 -6.65 -23.43
N PHE A 65 -7.36 -5.65 -23.04
CA PHE A 65 -6.67 -4.76 -23.98
C PHE A 65 -5.17 -4.58 -23.65
N PRO A 66 -4.36 -5.66 -23.66
CA PRO A 66 -2.97 -5.63 -23.21
C PRO A 66 -2.07 -4.71 -24.06
N ASP A 67 -2.41 -4.51 -25.33
CA ASP A 67 -1.64 -3.65 -26.26
C ASP A 67 -2.12 -2.19 -26.26
N LYS A 68 -3.17 -1.85 -25.49
CA LYS A 68 -3.73 -0.50 -25.48
C LYS A 68 -3.16 0.30 -24.32
N ARG A 69 -2.42 1.36 -24.66
CA ARG A 69 -1.90 2.35 -23.70
C ARG A 69 -2.96 2.91 -22.75
N LEU A 70 -4.20 3.06 -23.23
CA LEU A 70 -5.30 3.57 -22.40
C LEU A 70 -5.58 2.67 -21.20
N ALA A 71 -5.55 1.34 -21.37
CA ALA A 71 -5.81 0.42 -20.28
C ALA A 71 -4.73 0.53 -19.19
N GLU A 72 -3.48 0.63 -19.63
CA GLU A 72 -2.31 0.76 -18.77
C GLU A 72 -2.25 2.13 -18.07
N TRP A 73 -2.55 3.23 -18.76
CA TRP A 73 -2.66 4.55 -18.14
C TRP A 73 -3.79 4.63 -17.11
N LEU A 74 -4.93 3.99 -17.37
CA LEU A 74 -6.01 3.90 -16.37
C LEU A 74 -5.57 3.09 -15.15
N TYR A 75 -4.85 1.97 -15.35
CA TYR A 75 -4.30 1.18 -14.26
C TYR A 75 -3.34 2.00 -13.38
N VAL A 76 -2.32 2.62 -13.99
CA VAL A 76 -1.35 3.46 -13.28
C VAL A 76 -2.03 4.68 -12.65
N GLY A 77 -3.04 5.25 -13.30
CA GLY A 77 -3.84 6.36 -12.77
C GLY A 77 -4.63 6.00 -11.52
N VAL A 78 -5.31 4.85 -11.51
CA VAL A 78 -6.02 4.35 -10.32
C VAL A 78 -5.05 4.05 -9.19
N GLN A 79 -3.89 3.44 -9.48
CA GLN A 79 -2.83 3.21 -8.50
C GLN A 79 -2.32 4.52 -7.89
N LEU A 80 -2.14 5.57 -8.70
CA LEU A 80 -1.73 6.89 -8.24
C LEU A 80 -2.79 7.52 -7.33
N LEU A 81 -4.06 7.50 -7.73
CA LEU A 81 -5.17 8.05 -6.94
C LEU A 81 -5.34 7.31 -5.60
N TRP A 82 -5.20 5.99 -5.61
CA TRP A 82 -5.18 5.16 -4.41
C TRP A 82 -4.02 5.51 -3.46
N SER A 83 -2.83 5.76 -4.02
CA SER A 83 -1.65 6.17 -3.24
C SER A 83 -1.78 7.58 -2.67
N LEU A 84 -2.38 8.51 -3.43
CA LEU A 84 -2.64 9.89 -3.00
C LEU A 84 -3.69 9.96 -1.90
N SER A 85 -4.78 9.19 -2.00
CA SER A 85 -5.82 9.15 -0.97
C SER A 85 -5.28 8.58 0.35
N TYR A 86 -4.45 7.53 0.31
CA TYR A 86 -3.79 7.00 1.50
C TYR A 86 -2.87 8.04 2.17
N THR A 87 -2.10 8.77 1.36
CA THR A 87 -1.20 9.83 1.87
C THR A 87 -1.97 11.01 2.45
N LYS A 88 -3.10 11.38 1.85
CA LYS A 88 -4.01 12.40 2.40
C LYS A 88 -4.59 11.94 3.74
N MET A 89 -5.13 10.72 3.80
CA MET A 89 -5.70 10.13 5.01
C MET A 89 -4.70 10.15 6.17
N ALA A 90 -3.47 9.70 5.91
CA ALA A 90 -2.42 9.71 6.92
C ALA A 90 -2.04 11.11 7.40
N ARG A 91 -1.98 12.08 6.48
CA ARG A 91 -1.70 13.48 6.82
C ARG A 91 -2.79 14.06 7.72
N ASP A 92 -4.05 13.83 7.38
CA ASP A 92 -5.17 14.38 8.15
C ASP A 92 -5.35 13.64 9.49
N LEU A 93 -5.09 12.33 9.55
CA LEU A 93 -5.03 11.58 10.80
C LEU A 93 -3.94 12.12 11.73
N ARG A 94 -2.74 12.39 11.21
CA ARG A 94 -1.63 12.98 11.98
C ARG A 94 -1.94 14.39 12.47
N ARG A 95 -2.63 15.21 11.66
CA ARG A 95 -3.05 16.57 12.05
C ARG A 95 -4.04 16.56 13.21
N VAL A 96 -4.94 15.58 13.24
CA VAL A 96 -5.94 15.42 14.30
C VAL A 96 -5.33 14.88 15.59
N ASN A 97 -4.21 14.17 15.50
CA ASN A 97 -3.53 13.52 16.62
C ASN A 97 -2.08 14.01 16.77
N PRO A 98 -1.84 15.28 17.13
CA PRO A 98 -0.50 15.85 17.21
C PRO A 98 0.36 15.25 18.33
N ALA A 99 -0.25 14.87 19.45
CA ALA A 99 0.43 14.24 20.59
C ALA A 99 0.96 12.83 20.25
N ASP A 100 0.24 12.10 19.40
CA ASP A 100 0.60 10.75 18.95
C ASP A 100 1.32 10.76 17.61
N SER A 101 1.77 11.93 17.14
CA SER A 101 2.35 12.10 15.80
C SER A 101 3.65 11.32 15.57
N ASP A 102 4.30 10.87 16.64
CA ASP A 102 5.45 9.97 16.62
C ASP A 102 5.08 8.48 16.53
N HIS A 103 3.86 8.09 16.90
CA HIS A 103 3.33 6.73 16.76
C HIS A 103 2.49 6.56 15.49
N ILE A 104 1.82 7.62 15.04
CA ILE A 104 1.14 7.68 13.73
C ILE A 104 2.23 7.91 12.66
N ARG A 105 3.16 6.96 12.63
CA ARG A 105 4.15 6.79 11.59
C ARG A 105 3.53 5.81 10.63
N PHE A 106 2.94 6.36 9.58
CA PHE A 106 2.69 5.67 8.32
C PHE A 106 3.67 4.50 8.15
N VAL A 107 3.16 3.28 7.97
CA VAL A 107 4.00 2.14 7.60
C VAL A 107 4.81 2.55 6.36
N GLY A 108 6.10 2.76 6.59
CA GLY A 108 6.95 3.54 5.71
C GLY A 108 6.92 5.03 6.05
N LYS A 109 7.71 5.45 7.04
CA LYS A 109 8.26 6.82 7.09
C LYS A 109 8.30 7.38 5.67
N LEU A 110 7.58 8.45 5.38
CA LEU A 110 7.99 9.38 4.33
C LEU A 110 9.30 10.05 4.79
N ASN A 111 10.32 9.25 5.10
CA ASN A 111 11.67 9.61 4.70
C ASN A 111 11.52 9.81 3.19
N GLY A 112 11.89 10.99 2.67
CA GLY A 112 11.61 11.38 1.28
C GLY A 112 11.90 10.28 0.25
N TYR A 113 12.80 9.35 0.56
CA TYR A 113 13.09 8.14 -0.19
C TYR A 113 11.90 7.20 -0.51
N SER A 114 11.01 6.86 0.43
CA SER A 114 9.90 5.92 0.16
C SER A 114 8.82 6.56 -0.73
N ALA A 115 8.49 7.83 -0.46
CA ALA A 115 7.66 8.65 -1.33
C ALA A 115 8.25 8.78 -2.72
N ALA A 116 9.54 9.11 -2.79
CA ALA A 116 10.23 9.32 -4.05
C ALA A 116 10.27 8.02 -4.86
N ALA A 117 10.47 6.88 -4.22
CA ALA A 117 10.41 5.58 -4.89
C ALA A 117 9.00 5.28 -5.43
N LEU A 118 7.95 5.50 -4.64
CA LEU A 118 6.56 5.27 -5.08
C LEU A 118 6.15 6.23 -6.19
N TYR A 119 6.18 7.54 -5.94
CA TYR A 119 5.72 8.54 -6.90
C TYR A 119 6.65 8.68 -8.10
N GLY A 120 7.96 8.57 -7.88
CA GLY A 120 8.94 8.53 -8.97
C GLY A 120 8.79 7.26 -9.82
N GLY A 121 8.57 6.11 -9.19
CA GLY A 121 8.28 4.86 -9.90
C GLY A 121 6.98 4.93 -10.71
N LEU A 122 5.91 5.51 -10.16
CA LEU A 122 4.66 5.74 -10.89
C LEU A 122 4.84 6.71 -12.06
N PHE A 123 5.64 7.76 -11.88
CA PHE A 123 5.98 8.68 -12.97
C PHE A 123 6.74 7.95 -14.09
N VAL A 124 7.73 7.13 -13.73
CA VAL A 124 8.45 6.26 -14.67
C VAL A 124 7.48 5.31 -15.39
N ALA A 125 6.53 4.72 -14.67
CA ALA A 125 5.50 3.85 -15.27
C ALA A 125 4.70 4.60 -16.33
N VAL A 126 4.21 5.82 -16.05
CA VAL A 126 3.46 6.63 -17.02
C VAL A 126 4.27 6.89 -18.29
N VAL A 127 5.55 7.21 -18.15
CA VAL A 127 6.46 7.45 -19.29
C VAL A 127 6.70 6.15 -20.07
N LEU A 128 6.97 5.04 -19.39
CA LEU A 128 7.26 3.76 -20.05
C LEU A 128 6.03 3.20 -20.80
N VAL A 129 4.81 3.40 -20.28
CA VAL A 129 3.57 2.97 -20.93
C VAL A 129 3.42 3.57 -22.33
N TYR A 130 3.95 4.77 -22.56
CA TYR A 130 3.95 5.39 -23.90
C TYR A 130 4.72 4.56 -24.93
N PHE A 131 5.86 3.99 -24.52
CA PHE A 131 6.74 3.20 -25.39
C PHE A 131 6.33 1.73 -25.43
N VAL A 132 6.04 1.16 -24.26
CA VAL A 132 5.77 -0.27 -24.05
C VAL A 132 4.55 -0.39 -23.14
N PRO A 133 3.33 -0.64 -23.67
CA PRO A 133 2.10 -0.62 -22.88
C PRO A 133 2.19 -1.48 -21.61
N ILE A 134 2.59 -2.74 -21.74
CA ILE A 134 2.68 -3.71 -20.63
C ILE A 134 3.63 -3.29 -19.48
N SER A 135 4.47 -2.28 -19.69
CA SER A 135 5.36 -1.77 -18.64
C SER A 135 4.62 -1.15 -17.46
N GLY A 136 3.40 -0.63 -17.64
CA GLY A 136 2.61 -0.04 -16.56
C GLY A 136 2.29 -1.06 -15.48
N LEU A 137 1.64 -2.15 -15.87
CA LEU A 137 1.33 -3.28 -15.00
C LEU A 137 2.60 -3.88 -14.36
N LEU A 138 3.68 -4.07 -15.12
CA LEU A 138 4.92 -4.62 -14.57
C LEU A 138 5.54 -3.71 -13.50
N VAL A 139 5.67 -2.42 -13.78
CA VAL A 139 6.27 -1.46 -12.83
C VAL A 139 5.40 -1.32 -11.58
N THR A 140 4.08 -1.24 -11.73
CA THR A 140 3.17 -1.12 -10.59
C THR A 140 3.16 -2.36 -9.70
N ILE A 141 3.21 -3.58 -10.26
CA ILE A 141 3.37 -4.81 -9.47
C ILE A 141 4.70 -4.81 -8.72
N LEU A 142 5.80 -4.43 -9.39
CA LEU A 142 7.12 -4.34 -8.74
C LEU A 142 7.11 -3.32 -7.59
N LEU A 143 6.48 -2.16 -7.78
CA LEU A 143 6.32 -1.16 -6.73
C LEU A 143 5.45 -1.68 -5.59
N ALA A 144 4.35 -2.37 -5.89
CA ALA A 144 3.45 -2.93 -4.89
C ALA A 144 4.20 -3.96 -4.03
N VAL A 145 4.91 -4.90 -4.66
CA VAL A 145 5.73 -5.91 -3.97
C VAL A 145 6.85 -5.25 -3.16
N PHE A 146 7.57 -4.29 -3.74
CA PHE A 146 8.64 -3.58 -3.03
C PHE A 146 8.13 -2.87 -1.78
N ASN A 147 7.00 -2.14 -1.88
CA ASN A 147 6.42 -1.43 -0.75
C ASN A 147 5.87 -2.40 0.31
N VAL A 148 5.26 -3.51 -0.11
CA VAL A 148 4.78 -4.58 0.77
C VAL A 148 5.94 -5.20 1.57
N ILE A 149 7.04 -5.57 0.91
CA ILE A 149 8.20 -6.14 1.59
C ILE A 149 8.78 -5.14 2.59
N ARG A 150 8.91 -3.87 2.19
CA ARG A 150 9.42 -2.83 3.08
C ARG A 150 8.52 -2.61 4.29
N ALA A 151 7.22 -2.54 4.07
CA ALA A 151 6.22 -2.40 5.11
C ALA A 151 6.32 -3.53 6.14
N TRP A 152 6.42 -4.77 5.67
CA TRP A 152 6.61 -5.93 6.54
C TRP A 152 7.92 -5.88 7.33
N GLN A 153 9.02 -5.50 6.68
CA GLN A 153 10.30 -5.32 7.37
C GLN A 153 10.28 -4.20 8.41
N ASP A 154 9.57 -3.10 8.13
CA ASP A 154 9.39 -1.99 9.07
C ASP A 154 8.58 -2.43 10.30
N ALA A 155 7.50 -3.20 10.09
CA ALA A 155 6.69 -3.76 11.16
C ALA A 155 7.51 -4.65 12.11
N GLN A 156 8.28 -5.59 11.54
CA GLN A 156 9.15 -6.48 12.32
C GLN A 156 10.20 -5.70 13.13
N ARG A 157 10.81 -4.65 12.54
CA ARG A 157 11.75 -3.78 13.26
C ARG A 157 11.11 -3.10 14.46
N GLN A 158 9.88 -2.59 14.32
CA GLN A 158 9.20 -1.90 15.41
C GLN A 158 8.85 -2.83 16.56
N GLU A 159 8.39 -4.04 16.26
CA GLU A 159 8.10 -5.08 17.25
C GLU A 159 9.34 -5.48 18.04
N HIS A 160 10.48 -5.73 17.38
CA HIS A 160 11.73 -6.02 18.07
C HIS A 160 12.19 -4.87 18.99
N HIS A 161 12.06 -3.61 18.55
CA HIS A 161 12.42 -2.47 19.38
C HIS A 161 11.49 -2.26 20.58
N SER A 162 10.20 -2.58 20.46
CA SER A 162 9.26 -2.45 21.58
C SER A 162 9.50 -3.50 22.66
N VAL A 163 9.77 -4.76 22.26
CA VAL A 163 10.11 -5.86 23.15
C VAL A 163 11.43 -5.58 23.89
N ALA A 164 12.50 -5.22 23.17
CA ALA A 164 13.79 -4.92 23.79
C ALA A 164 13.70 -3.77 24.82
N LYS A 165 12.90 -2.74 24.55
CA LYS A 165 12.68 -1.62 25.47
C LYS A 165 11.85 -2.01 26.70
N GLN A 166 11.00 -3.04 26.60
CA GLN A 166 10.27 -3.59 27.73
C GLN A 166 11.17 -4.44 28.62
N GLU A 167 12.05 -5.25 28.02
CA GLU A 167 13.05 -6.07 28.73
C GLU A 167 14.04 -5.19 29.51
N GLU A 168 14.62 -4.16 28.88
CA GLU A 168 15.56 -3.23 29.52
C GLU A 168 14.93 -2.52 30.74
N LYS A 169 13.64 -2.13 30.62
CA LYS A 169 12.87 -1.55 31.73
C LYS A 169 12.58 -2.52 32.87
N HIS A 170 12.52 -3.83 32.59
CA HIS A 170 12.32 -4.85 33.60
C HIS A 170 13.63 -5.10 34.35
N GLU A 171 14.77 -5.20 33.64
CA GLU A 171 16.10 -5.37 34.23
C GLU A 171 16.51 -4.17 35.10
N THR A 172 16.19 -2.93 34.72
CA THR A 172 16.51 -1.74 35.55
C THR A 172 15.63 -1.58 36.80
N ARG A 173 14.57 -2.38 36.95
CA ARG A 173 13.67 -2.36 38.12
C ARG A 173 14.00 -3.42 39.17
N GLU A 174 14.88 -4.37 38.85
CA GLU A 174 15.43 -5.38 39.76
C GLU A 174 16.76 -4.91 40.38
#